data_AF-A0A7X9AB22-F1
#
_entry.id   AF-A0A7X9AB22-F1
#
_cell.length_a   1.000
_cell.length_b   1.000
_cell.length_c   1.000
_cell.angle_alpha   90.00
_cell.angle_beta   90.00
_cell.angle_gamma   90.00
#
_symmetry.space_group_name_H-M   'P 1'
#
loop_
_entity.id
_entity.type
_entity.pdbx_description
1 polymer ?
#
loop_
_entity_poly.entity_id
_entity_poly.type
_entity_poly.pdbx_seq_one_letter_code
_entity_poly.pdbx_strand_id
1 'polypeptide(L)'
;EGVYSITAYLNHSRLPRTHLSNTVNVEVMEGSTILERNIGLPSQSSTDIIKSIRILLLLFQDTEEKLYCLRAEDDENIYAVFRLGPYLSGIPPQMDVDGSSSIHILIQVRPRLYSYLIFSFVGRNLNLRQQRYYVPAGGTPTLSKQTGYLRIINAKVATEGVDFKLKK
;
A
#
# COMPACT_ATOMS: atom_id res chain seq x y z
N GLU A 1 -15.62 12.10 1.23
CA GLU A 1 -16.04 11.48 -0.03
C GLU A 1 -16.73 12.51 -0.91
N GLY A 2 -16.66 12.37 -2.24
CA GLY A 2 -17.33 13.29 -3.14
C GLY A 2 -16.90 13.14 -4.59
N VAL A 3 -17.68 13.74 -5.49
CA VAL A 3 -17.35 13.83 -6.91
C VAL A 3 -16.70 15.19 -7.18
N TYR A 4 -15.53 15.16 -7.79
CA TYR A 4 -14.73 16.33 -8.15
C TYR A 4 -14.59 16.39 -9.66
N SER A 5 -14.40 17.60 -10.19
CA SER A 5 -14.16 17.81 -11.62
C SER A 5 -12.81 18.48 -11.83
N ILE A 6 -12.04 17.94 -12.76
CA ILE A 6 -10.71 18.43 -13.11
C ILE A 6 -10.72 18.90 -14.56
N THR A 7 -10.32 20.14 -14.77
CA THR A 7 -10.10 20.74 -16.10
C THR A 7 -8.71 21.35 -16.13
N ALA A 8 -7.90 20.99 -17.12
CA ALA A 8 -6.58 21.56 -17.31
C ALA A 8 -6.66 22.79 -18.22
N TYR A 9 -5.94 23.84 -17.85
CA TYR A 9 -5.85 25.10 -18.59
C TYR A 9 -4.41 25.26 -19.10
N LEU A 10 -4.24 25.38 -20.42
CA LEU A 10 -2.96 25.66 -21.04
C LEU A 10 -2.92 27.13 -21.50
N ASN A 11 -2.02 27.88 -20.88
CA ASN A 11 -1.72 29.26 -21.23
C ASN A 11 -0.27 29.37 -21.72
N HIS A 12 -0.07 29.98 -22.88
CA HIS A 12 1.26 30.21 -23.44
C HIS A 12 1.28 31.53 -24.24
N SER A 13 2.35 32.31 -24.11
CA SER A 13 2.47 33.65 -24.73
C SER A 13 2.39 33.64 -26.26
N ARG A 14 2.74 32.52 -26.90
CA ARG A 14 2.62 32.32 -28.36
C ARG A 14 1.26 31.77 -28.80
N LEU A 15 0.37 31.41 -27.87
CA LEU A 15 -0.98 30.98 -28.20
C LEU A 15 -1.92 32.18 -28.11
N PRO A 16 -2.77 32.42 -29.12
CA PRO A 16 -3.65 33.59 -29.16
C PRO A 16 -4.78 33.53 -28.13
N ARG A 17 -5.03 32.37 -27.51
CA ARG A 17 -6.05 32.16 -26.48
C ARG A 17 -5.68 31.00 -25.56
N THR A 18 -6.29 30.97 -24.37
CA THR A 18 -6.26 29.84 -23.45
C THR A 18 -6.90 28.61 -24.08
N HIS A 19 -6.24 27.45 -23.94
CA HIS A 19 -6.80 26.17 -24.34
C HIS A 19 -7.22 25.37 -23.10
N LEU A 20 -8.40 24.78 -23.18
CA LEU A 20 -9.00 23.95 -22.11
C LEU A 20 -8.93 22.49 -22.53
N SER A 21 -8.64 21.60 -21.59
CA SER A 21 -8.90 20.17 -21.77
C SER A 21 -10.39 19.88 -21.66
N ASN A 22 -10.78 18.65 -22.00
CA ASN A 22 -12.05 18.12 -21.53
C ASN A 22 -12.05 18.07 -19.99
N THR A 23 -13.21 18.29 -19.37
CA THR A 23 -13.41 18.10 -17.94
C THR A 23 -13.52 16.61 -17.64
N VAL A 24 -12.75 16.15 -16.67
CA VAL A 24 -12.79 14.77 -16.17
C VAL A 24 -13.39 14.79 -14.77
N ASN A 25 -14.38 13.92 -14.52
CA ASN A 25 -14.93 13.73 -13.19
C ASN A 25 -14.17 12.62 -12.46
N VAL A 26 -13.88 12.85 -11.19
CA VAL A 26 -13.17 11.94 -10.30
C VAL A 26 -14.03 11.75 -9.05
N GLU A 27 -14.41 10.52 -8.78
CA GLU A 27 -15.09 10.16 -7.54
C GLU A 27 -14.05 9.75 -6.49
N VAL A 28 -14.14 10.34 -5.31
CA VAL A 28 -13.29 10.02 -4.17
C VAL A 28 -14.16 9.35 -3.12
N MET A 29 -13.92 8.06 -2.91
CA MET A 29 -14.60 7.23 -1.92
C MET A 29 -13.62 6.80 -0.84
N GLU A 30 -14.11 6.58 0.37
CA GLU A 30 -13.30 6.05 1.46
C GLU A 30 -13.29 4.52 1.44
N GLY A 31 -12.11 3.94 1.67
CA GLY A 31 -11.99 2.50 1.90
C GLY A 31 -12.29 2.14 3.35
N SER A 32 -12.82 0.94 3.59
CA SER A 32 -13.03 0.45 4.97
C SER A 32 -11.72 -0.01 5.59
N THR A 33 -11.37 0.49 6.78
CA THR A 33 -10.16 0.05 7.51
C THR A 33 -10.30 -1.40 7.97
N ILE A 34 -9.31 -2.22 7.62
CA ILE A 34 -9.22 -3.64 8.01
C ILE A 34 -8.20 -3.81 9.13
N LEU A 35 -7.02 -3.19 8.98
CA LEU A 35 -5.95 -3.22 9.96
C LEU A 35 -5.36 -1.81 10.13
N GLU A 36 -4.94 -1.52 11.34
CA GLU A 36 -4.28 -0.25 11.69
C GLU A 36 -3.04 -0.53 12.54
N ARG A 37 -1.97 0.22 12.28
CA ARG A 37 -0.76 0.26 13.11
C ARG A 37 -0.27 1.70 13.24
N ASN A 38 0.17 2.05 14.44
CA ASN A 38 0.84 3.32 14.71
C ASN A 38 2.34 3.11 14.72
N ILE A 39 3.08 3.98 14.02
CA ILE A 39 4.55 3.93 13.99
C ILE A 39 5.13 5.32 14.29
N GLY A 40 6.28 5.35 14.95
CA GLY A 40 7.06 6.58 15.08
C GLY A 40 7.91 6.81 13.84
N LEU A 41 7.94 8.05 13.33
CA LEU A 41 8.94 8.45 12.35
C LEU A 41 10.31 8.65 13.03
N PRO A 42 11.40 8.09 12.49
CA PRO A 42 12.73 8.39 12.98
C PRO A 42 13.06 9.86 12.68
N SER A 43 13.20 10.69 13.74
CA SER A 43 13.70 12.05 13.61
C SER A 43 15.23 12.08 13.55
N GLN A 44 15.80 12.99 12.77
CA GLN A 44 17.25 13.25 12.78
C GLN A 44 17.70 14.12 13.96
N SER A 45 16.77 14.69 14.71
CA SER A 45 17.04 15.56 15.87
C SER A 45 16.53 14.91 17.15
N SER A 46 17.35 14.89 18.19
CA SER A 46 17.01 14.38 19.53
C SER A 46 16.01 15.25 20.29
N THR A 47 15.66 16.44 19.77
CA THR A 47 14.73 17.39 20.39
C THR A 47 13.36 17.45 19.71
N ASP A 48 13.18 16.79 18.56
CA ASP A 48 11.89 16.81 17.87
C ASP A 48 10.94 15.75 18.45
N ILE A 49 9.69 16.18 18.69
CA ILE A 49 8.60 15.30 19.11
C ILE A 49 8.44 14.20 18.06
N ILE A 50 8.53 12.93 18.48
CA ILE A 50 8.31 11.78 17.61
C ILE A 50 6.90 11.89 17.04
N LYS A 51 6.77 12.22 15.75
CA LYS A 51 5.48 12.23 15.07
C LYS A 51 5.02 10.79 14.85
N SER A 52 3.84 10.48 15.36
CA SER A 52 3.16 9.21 15.12
C SER A 52 2.47 9.25 13.77
N ILE A 53 2.64 8.19 12.98
CA ILE A 53 1.97 7.98 11.71
C ILE A 53 1.09 6.75 11.83
N ARG A 54 -0.16 6.89 11.41
CA ARG A 54 -1.12 5.80 11.25
C ARG A 54 -0.89 5.14 9.90
N ILE A 55 -0.74 3.82 9.93
CA ILE A 55 -0.63 2.96 8.77
C ILE A 55 -1.91 2.13 8.73
N LEU A 56 -2.70 2.36 7.70
CA LEU A 56 -4.01 1.76 7.51
C LEU A 56 -3.97 0.81 6.31
N LEU A 57 -4.39 -0.43 6.54
CA LEU A 57 -4.73 -1.35 5.47
C LEU A 57 -6.24 -1.26 5.23
N LEU A 58 -6.61 -0.77 4.05
CA LEU A 58 -7.98 -0.50 3.65
C LEU A 58 -8.49 -1.55 2.67
N LEU A 59 -9.79 -1.87 2.75
CA LEU A 59 -10.55 -2.50 1.69
C LEU A 59 -11.24 -1.40 0.89
N PHE A 60 -10.80 -1.18 -0.33
CA PHE A 60 -11.48 -0.32 -1.28
C PHE A 60 -12.45 -1.16 -2.11
N GLN A 61 -13.71 -0.75 -2.16
CA GLN A 61 -14.74 -1.43 -2.93
C GLN A 61 -15.17 -0.55 -4.08
N ASP A 62 -14.64 -0.83 -5.27
CA ASP A 62 -15.14 -0.29 -6.52
C ASP A 62 -16.33 -1.14 -7.01
N THR A 63 -17.08 -0.60 -7.96
CA THR A 63 -18.19 -1.25 -8.66
C THR A 63 -17.77 -2.56 -9.34
N GLU A 64 -16.54 -2.64 -9.86
CA GLU A 64 -16.04 -3.81 -10.58
C GLU A 64 -15.05 -4.67 -9.76
N GLU A 65 -14.24 -4.05 -8.90
CA GLU A 65 -13.17 -4.73 -8.16
C GLU A 65 -13.11 -4.32 -6.68
N LYS A 66 -12.79 -5.28 -5.81
CA LYS A 66 -12.39 -5.00 -4.43
C LYS A 66 -10.87 -5.07 -4.33
N LEU A 67 -10.25 -4.09 -3.69
CA LEU A 67 -8.81 -3.93 -3.63
C LEU A 67 -8.34 -3.74 -2.19
N TYR A 68 -7.20 -4.33 -1.86
CA TYR A 68 -6.45 -3.93 -0.68
C TYR A 68 -5.59 -2.72 -1.01
N CYS A 69 -5.69 -1.68 -0.17
CA CYS A 69 -4.92 -0.45 -0.29
C CYS A 69 -4.18 -0.17 1.02
N LEU A 70 -2.98 0.40 0.93
CA LEU A 70 -2.24 0.93 2.06
C LEU A 70 -2.39 2.44 2.09
N ARG A 71 -2.71 3.03 3.23
CA ARG A 71 -2.73 4.47 3.47
C ARG A 71 -1.82 4.80 4.65
N ALA A 72 -1.01 5.84 4.51
CA ALA A 72 -0.21 6.39 5.60
C ALA A 72 -0.65 7.83 5.87
N GLU A 73 -0.99 8.14 7.11
CA GLU A 73 -1.54 9.45 7.49
C GLU A 73 -1.19 9.84 8.92
N ASP A 74 -1.25 11.14 9.22
CA ASP A 74 -1.43 11.66 10.58
C ASP A 74 -2.81 12.31 10.72
N ASP A 75 -2.98 13.21 11.69
CA ASP A 75 -4.25 13.90 11.92
C ASP A 75 -4.49 15.04 10.89
N GLU A 76 -3.44 15.49 10.22
CA GLU A 76 -3.47 16.66 9.33
C GLU A 76 -3.29 16.29 7.84
N ASN A 77 -2.53 15.22 7.56
CA ASN A 77 -2.01 14.93 6.23
C ASN A 77 -2.07 13.44 5.87
N ILE A 78 -2.33 13.16 4.59
CA ILE A 78 -2.11 11.85 3.98
C ILE A 78 -0.76 11.87 3.26
N TYR A 79 0.14 10.98 3.66
CA TYR A 79 1.50 10.90 3.13
C TYR A 79 1.63 9.99 1.91
N ALA A 80 0.84 8.92 1.87
CA ALA A 80 0.87 7.98 0.76
C ALA A 80 -0.40 7.12 0.69
N VAL A 81 -0.75 6.72 -0.53
CA VAL A 81 -1.76 5.69 -0.81
C VAL A 81 -1.19 4.72 -1.86
N PHE A 82 -1.23 3.41 -1.59
CA PHE A 82 -0.76 2.37 -2.49
C PHE A 82 -1.83 1.31 -2.75
N ARG A 83 -2.05 0.95 -4.02
CA ARG A 83 -2.78 -0.27 -4.39
C ARG A 83 -1.87 -1.47 -4.12
N LEU A 84 -2.32 -2.43 -3.31
CA LEU A 84 -1.53 -3.61 -2.97
C LEU A 84 -1.89 -4.83 -3.84
N GLY A 85 -3.18 -5.02 -4.10
CA GLY A 85 -3.67 -6.16 -4.88
C GLY A 85 -5.18 -6.36 -4.75
N PRO A 86 -5.72 -7.37 -5.45
CA PRO A 86 -7.14 -7.70 -5.35
C PRO A 86 -7.49 -8.24 -3.97
N TYR A 87 -8.72 -8.00 -3.55
CA TYR A 87 -9.35 -8.72 -2.45
C TYR A 87 -9.63 -10.16 -2.89
N LEU A 88 -9.21 -11.12 -2.07
CA LEU A 88 -9.59 -12.52 -2.21
C LEU A 88 -10.20 -12.98 -0.89
N SER A 89 -11.39 -13.59 -0.97
CA SER A 89 -12.02 -14.18 0.20
C SER A 89 -11.21 -15.41 0.67
N GLY A 90 -11.22 -15.65 1.98
CA GLY A 90 -10.55 -16.78 2.60
C GLY A 90 -9.54 -16.33 3.65
N ILE A 91 -8.31 -16.01 3.23
CA ILE A 91 -7.23 -15.68 4.16
C ILE A 91 -7.13 -14.17 4.31
N PRO A 92 -7.32 -13.63 5.54
CA PRO A 92 -7.23 -12.21 5.76
C PRO A 92 -5.79 -11.72 5.52
N PRO A 93 -5.63 -10.48 5.06
CA PRO A 93 -4.32 -9.89 4.90
C PRO A 93 -3.65 -9.73 6.27
N GLN A 94 -2.32 -9.70 6.28
CA GLN A 94 -1.54 -9.55 7.50
C GLN A 94 -0.63 -8.33 7.38
N MET A 95 -0.52 -7.56 8.46
CA MET A 95 0.32 -6.37 8.52
C MET A 95 0.98 -6.27 9.89
N ASP A 96 2.29 -6.05 9.90
CA ASP A 96 3.03 -5.78 11.13
C ASP A 96 4.26 -4.91 10.85
N VAL A 97 4.85 -4.37 11.91
CA VAL A 97 5.98 -3.43 11.86
C VAL A 97 7.17 -4.04 12.59
N ASP A 98 8.35 -3.97 11.96
CA ASP A 98 9.59 -4.47 12.54
C ASP A 98 10.27 -3.43 13.45
N GLY A 99 11.41 -3.80 14.06
CA GLY A 99 12.16 -2.89 14.92
C GLY A 99 12.78 -1.67 14.21
N SER A 100 12.76 -1.64 12.87
CA SER A 100 13.27 -0.55 12.04
C SER A 100 12.17 0.41 11.55
N SER A 101 10.95 0.27 12.06
CA SER A 101 9.75 0.95 11.54
C SER A 101 9.44 0.62 10.08
N SER A 102 9.93 -0.52 9.57
CA SER A 102 9.53 -1.02 8.26
C SER A 102 8.17 -1.72 8.39
N ILE A 103 7.28 -1.44 7.44
CA ILE A 103 5.93 -2.00 7.40
C ILE A 103 5.93 -3.22 6.49
N HIS A 104 5.54 -4.36 7.05
CA HIS A 104 5.50 -5.64 6.36
C HIS A 104 4.05 -6.03 6.13
N ILE A 105 3.72 -6.31 4.87
CA ILE A 105 2.36 -6.68 4.47
C ILE A 105 2.39 -7.97 3.69
N LEU A 106 1.55 -8.93 4.07
CA LEU A 106 1.32 -10.17 3.34
C LEU A 106 -0.13 -10.23 2.91
N ILE A 107 -0.36 -10.32 1.59
CA ILE A 107 -1.69 -10.48 1.01
C ILE A 107 -1.71 -11.68 0.05
N GLN A 108 -2.85 -12.37 -0.02
CA GLN A 108 -3.08 -13.35 -1.07
C GLN A 108 -3.54 -12.62 -2.34
N VAL A 109 -2.86 -12.83 -3.47
CA VAL A 109 -3.14 -12.13 -4.75
C VAL A 109 -3.75 -13.05 -5.81
N ARG A 110 -3.56 -14.37 -5.68
CA ARG A 110 -4.21 -15.43 -6.47
C ARG A 110 -4.36 -16.69 -5.61
N PRO A 111 -5.15 -17.71 -6.03
CA PRO A 111 -5.12 -19.02 -5.37
C PRO A 111 -3.67 -19.50 -5.21
N ARG A 112 -3.26 -19.74 -3.95
CA ARG A 112 -1.90 -20.20 -3.59
C ARG A 112 -0.74 -19.27 -3.94
N LEU A 113 -0.99 -18.01 -4.30
CA LEU A 113 0.06 -17.00 -4.54
C LEU A 113 -0.12 -15.81 -3.62
N TYR A 114 0.93 -15.48 -2.89
CA TYR A 114 0.95 -14.42 -1.89
C TYR A 114 1.97 -13.35 -2.28
N SER A 115 1.60 -12.08 -2.16
CA SER A 115 2.51 -10.95 -2.31
C SER A 115 2.92 -10.46 -0.93
N TYR A 116 4.23 -10.46 -0.70
CA TYR A 116 4.87 -9.90 0.48
C TYR A 116 5.52 -8.58 0.10
N LEU A 117 5.06 -7.49 0.73
CA LEU A 117 5.53 -6.13 0.48
C LEU A 117 6.18 -5.56 1.75
N ILE A 118 7.28 -4.84 1.56
CA ILE A 118 7.96 -4.11 2.63
C ILE A 118 8.01 -2.64 2.24
N PHE A 119 7.43 -1.79 3.07
CA PHE A 119 7.47 -0.33 2.92
C PHE A 119 8.31 0.29 4.03
N SER A 120 8.98 1.40 3.73
CA SER A 120 9.62 2.21 4.77
C SER A 120 9.68 3.68 4.38
N PHE A 121 9.76 4.53 5.39
CA PHE A 121 9.85 5.97 5.20
C PHE A 121 11.25 6.39 4.73
N VAL A 122 11.29 7.34 3.80
CA VAL A 122 12.46 8.17 3.47
C VAL A 122 12.04 9.62 3.68
N GLY A 123 12.49 10.23 4.78
CA GLY A 123 11.92 11.49 5.23
C GLY A 123 10.43 11.31 5.54
N ARG A 124 9.57 12.07 4.87
CA ARG A 124 8.10 12.00 5.02
C ARG A 124 7.41 11.11 3.98
N ASN A 125 8.15 10.55 3.03
CA ASN A 125 7.58 9.76 1.94
C ASN A 125 7.66 8.27 2.28
N LEU A 126 6.54 7.57 2.20
CA LEU A 126 6.51 6.11 2.30
C LEU A 126 6.88 5.51 0.94
N ASN A 127 7.86 4.62 0.91
CA ASN A 127 8.32 3.97 -0.33
C ASN A 127 8.22 2.45 -0.23
N LEU A 128 7.82 1.81 -1.32
CA LEU A 128 7.96 0.36 -1.48
C LEU A 128 9.44 0.02 -1.62
N ARG A 129 9.98 -0.76 -0.68
CA ARG A 129 11.39 -1.20 -0.69
C ARG A 129 11.56 -2.54 -1.35
N GLN A 130 10.61 -3.43 -1.15
CA GLN A 130 10.70 -4.78 -1.64
C GLN A 130 9.30 -5.34 -1.87
N GLN A 131 9.15 -6.07 -2.97
CA GLN A 131 8.01 -6.95 -3.22
C GLN A 131 8.54 -8.33 -3.62
N ARG A 132 8.01 -9.37 -2.99
CA ARG A 132 8.33 -10.77 -3.32
C ARG A 132 7.06 -11.60 -3.32
N TYR A 133 7.02 -12.62 -4.15
CA TYR A 133 5.93 -13.57 -4.19
C TYR A 133 6.29 -14.86 -3.47
N TYR A 134 5.29 -15.48 -2.84
CA TYR A 134 5.42 -16.72 -2.10
C TYR A 134 4.31 -17.69 -2.46
N VAL A 135 4.63 -18.98 -2.42
CA VAL A 135 3.65 -20.07 -2.52
C VAL A 135 3.68 -20.91 -1.23
N PRO A 136 2.53 -21.50 -0.82
CA PRO A 136 2.44 -22.38 0.34
C PRO A 136 3.47 -23.51 0.32
N ALA A 137 4.16 -23.72 1.44
CA ALA A 137 5.05 -24.84 1.67
C ALA A 137 4.92 -25.29 3.14
N GLY A 138 4.20 -26.40 3.36
CA GLY A 138 3.97 -26.92 4.71
C GLY A 138 2.88 -26.20 5.52
N GLY A 139 2.07 -25.34 4.89
CA GLY A 139 0.93 -24.68 5.52
C GLY A 139 0.52 -23.39 4.82
N THR A 140 -0.34 -22.61 5.47
CA THR A 140 -0.71 -21.26 5.00
C THR A 140 0.43 -20.28 5.26
N PRO A 141 0.92 -19.56 4.24
CA PRO A 141 1.90 -18.48 4.41
C PRO A 141 1.44 -17.46 5.44
N THR A 142 2.30 -17.19 6.42
CA THR A 142 1.97 -16.31 7.55
C THR A 142 3.17 -15.44 7.89
N LEU A 143 2.91 -14.18 8.22
CA LEU A 143 3.86 -13.23 8.76
C LEU A 143 4.11 -13.58 10.24
N SER A 144 5.37 -13.81 10.59
CA SER A 144 5.80 -14.19 11.94
C SER A 144 6.94 -13.29 12.41
N LYS A 145 6.78 -12.76 13.63
CA LYS A 145 7.80 -11.96 14.32
C LYS A 145 8.65 -12.89 15.17
N GLN A 146 9.85 -13.20 14.72
CA GLN A 146 10.81 -13.99 15.49
C GLN A 146 12.06 -13.14 15.72
N THR A 147 12.47 -13.01 16.99
CA THR A 147 13.70 -12.28 17.38
C THR A 147 13.77 -10.85 16.84
N GLY A 148 12.65 -10.13 16.79
CA GLY A 148 12.58 -8.74 16.34
C GLY A 148 12.50 -8.52 14.81
N TYR A 149 12.69 -9.58 14.02
CA TYR A 149 12.58 -9.54 12.56
C TYR A 149 11.27 -10.19 12.09
N LEU A 150 10.66 -9.60 11.07
CA LEU A 150 9.46 -10.14 10.43
C LEU A 150 9.83 -11.00 9.22
N ARG A 151 9.31 -12.24 9.21
CA ARG A 151 9.55 -13.20 8.13
C ARG A 151 8.27 -13.95 7.78
N ILE A 152 8.24 -14.50 6.57
CA ILE A 152 7.17 -15.38 6.12
C ILE A 152 7.52 -16.83 6.51
N ILE A 153 6.61 -17.50 7.21
CA ILE A 153 6.68 -18.93 7.52
C ILE A 153 5.68 -19.73 6.67
N ASN A 154 5.84 -21.05 6.61
CA ASN A 154 5.00 -21.98 5.84
C ASN A 154 4.94 -21.66 4.33
N ALA A 155 6.02 -21.09 3.79
CA ALA A 155 6.06 -20.64 2.41
C ALA A 155 7.46 -20.80 1.82
N LYS A 156 7.52 -20.93 0.49
CA LYS A 156 8.75 -20.77 -0.30
C LYS A 156 8.60 -19.58 -1.25
N VAL A 157 9.71 -18.97 -1.61
CA VAL A 157 9.73 -17.90 -2.62
C VAL A 157 9.22 -18.47 -3.94
N ALA A 158 8.27 -17.78 -4.56
CA ALA A 158 7.69 -18.16 -5.84
C ALA A 158 8.64 -17.82 -6.98
N THR A 159 8.72 -18.69 -7.98
CA THR A 159 9.54 -18.47 -9.18
C THR A 159 8.65 -18.08 -10.36
N GLU A 160 8.91 -16.92 -10.96
CA GLU A 160 8.18 -16.49 -12.15
C GLU A 160 8.42 -17.46 -13.32
N GLY A 161 7.38 -17.71 -14.12
CA GLY A 161 7.39 -18.69 -15.22
C GLY A 161 7.07 -20.12 -14.78
N VAL A 162 7.29 -20.46 -13.50
CA VAL A 162 6.98 -21.78 -12.93
C VAL A 162 5.73 -21.70 -12.06
N ASP A 163 5.77 -20.89 -10.99
CA ASP A 163 4.70 -20.80 -10.00
C ASP A 163 3.64 -19.75 -10.39
N PHE A 164 4.03 -18.73 -11.17
CA PHE A 164 3.12 -17.69 -11.65
C PHE A 164 3.62 -17.03 -12.93
N LYS A 165 2.70 -16.40 -13.66
CA LYS A 165 3.02 -15.46 -14.75
C LYS A 165 2.30 -14.15 -14.46
N LEU A 166 3.05 -13.05 -14.42
CA LEU A 166 2.46 -11.72 -14.41
C LEU A 166 1.96 -11.43 -15.83
N LYS A 167 0.67 -11.13 -15.97
CA LYS A 167 0.21 -10.49 -17.20
C LYS A 167 0.71 -9.05 -17.09
N LYS A 168 1.62 -8.67 -17.99
CA LYS A 168 2.01 -7.27 -18.18
C LYS A 168 0.83 -6.48 -18.71
#